data_AF-A0A0N8HZW6-F1
#
_entry.id   AF-A0A0N8HZW6-F1
#
_cell.length_a   1.000
_cell.length_b   1.000
_cell.length_c   1.000
_cell.angle_alpha   90.00
_cell.angle_beta   90.00
_cell.angle_gamma   90.00
#
_symmetry.space_group_name_H-M   'P 1'
#
loop_
_entity.id
_entity.type
_entity.pdbx_description
1 polymer ?
#
loop_
_entity_poly.entity_id
_entity_poly.type
_entity_poly.pdbx_seq_one_letter_code
_entity_poly.pdbx_strand_id
1 'polypeptide(L)'
;MPALSVHLNRDRPRDIDAPASYVADGPFDVALENHGAGSHVHLKLDTSLSRAARLRDDSRYIDAETTTRIGVDTQPMSEPVTGELTISAGYGAETETVELRIEPSRAGGYGIDVDETLAQPQSAESVLDRLDAETIGLLALAALTLTVAVAVAVLVQSGVVIAAAAFVALVTVVGLVLALT
;
A
#
# COMPACT_ATOMS: atom_id res chain seq x y z
N MET A 1 14.67 7.79 7.40
CA MET A 1 15.63 6.84 6.82
C MET A 1 15.80 5.70 7.80
N PRO A 2 15.90 4.43 7.35
CA PRO A 2 16.22 3.31 8.24
C PRO A 2 17.58 3.55 8.89
N ALA A 3 17.74 3.13 10.15
CA ALA A 3 18.97 3.38 10.89
C ALA A 3 19.40 2.18 11.75
N LEU A 4 20.70 1.91 11.74
CA LEU A 4 21.38 1.01 12.66
C LEU A 4 21.65 1.76 13.96
N SER A 5 20.94 1.41 15.04
CA SER A 5 21.14 1.99 16.36
C SER A 5 22.36 1.39 17.04
N VAL A 6 23.25 2.24 17.51
CA VAL A 6 24.47 1.91 18.24
C VAL A 6 24.54 2.80 19.46
N HIS A 7 24.59 2.21 20.64
CA HIS A 7 24.67 2.96 21.89
C HIS A 7 26.12 3.01 22.37
N LEU A 8 26.56 4.18 22.81
CA LEU A 8 27.90 4.43 23.33
C LEU A 8 27.80 4.81 24.81
N ASN A 9 28.73 4.30 25.61
CA ASN A 9 28.79 4.56 27.05
C ASN A 9 27.49 4.19 27.81
N ARG A 10 26.74 3.18 27.35
CA ARG A 10 25.44 2.81 27.93
C ARG A 10 25.61 2.08 29.25
N ASP A 11 26.30 0.95 29.24
CA ASP A 11 26.45 0.11 30.44
C ASP A 11 27.70 0.48 31.24
N ARG A 12 28.79 0.83 30.54
CA ARG A 12 30.08 1.20 31.15
C ARG A 12 30.77 2.33 30.37
N PRO A 13 31.72 3.06 30.98
CA PRO A 13 32.52 4.03 30.24
C PRO A 13 33.25 3.37 29.07
N ARG A 14 33.13 3.98 27.89
CA ARG A 14 33.69 3.55 26.58
C ARG A 14 33.05 2.32 25.96
N ASP A 15 32.00 1.80 26.58
CA ASP A 15 31.22 0.67 26.08
C ASP A 15 30.56 1.00 24.74
N ILE A 16 30.47 0.00 23.86
CA ILE A 16 29.77 0.04 22.58
C ILE A 16 28.75 -1.10 22.64
N ASP A 17 27.49 -0.77 22.41
CA ASP A 17 26.36 -1.71 22.38
C ASP A 17 25.70 -1.59 21.00
N ALA A 18 25.98 -2.55 20.13
CA ALA A 18 25.44 -2.65 18.79
C ALA A 18 24.78 -4.03 18.58
N PRO A 19 23.78 -4.13 17.68
CA PRO A 19 23.23 -5.43 17.33
C PRO A 19 24.27 -6.29 16.61
N ALA A 20 24.23 -7.61 16.80
CA ALA A 20 25.15 -8.53 16.15
C ALA A 20 25.04 -8.54 14.60
N SER A 21 23.86 -8.22 14.06
CA SER A 21 23.64 -8.15 12.62
C SER A 21 22.58 -7.11 12.24
N TYR A 22 22.69 -6.60 11.01
CA TYR A 22 21.76 -5.63 10.42
C TYR A 22 21.58 -5.86 8.92
N VAL A 23 20.34 -5.69 8.44
CA VAL A 23 19.98 -5.85 7.02
C VAL A 23 19.46 -4.52 6.47
N ALA A 24 19.95 -4.11 5.31
CA ALA A 24 19.55 -2.87 4.65
C ALA A 24 19.21 -3.11 3.17
N ASP A 25 18.06 -2.60 2.71
CA ASP A 25 17.65 -2.67 1.29
C ASP A 25 18.02 -1.41 0.47
N GLY A 26 18.93 -0.58 0.98
CA GLY A 26 19.30 0.71 0.38
C GLY A 26 20.06 1.62 1.34
N PRO A 27 20.16 2.93 1.05
CA PRO A 27 20.87 3.88 1.92
C PRO A 27 20.24 3.94 3.31
N PHE A 28 21.09 3.91 4.33
CA PHE A 28 20.68 3.89 5.73
C PHE A 28 21.64 4.73 6.58
N ASP A 29 21.22 5.09 7.78
CA ASP A 29 22.06 5.84 8.73
C ASP A 29 22.61 4.92 9.83
N VAL A 30 23.81 5.18 10.32
CA VAL A 30 24.29 4.64 11.61
C VAL A 30 24.00 5.70 12.67
N ALA A 31 23.05 5.39 13.57
CA ALA A 31 22.65 6.27 14.66
C ALA A 31 23.49 5.96 15.91
N LEU A 32 24.45 6.84 16.18
CA LEU A 32 25.33 6.78 17.35
C LEU A 32 24.69 7.56 18.49
N GLU A 33 24.21 6.86 19.51
CA GLU A 33 23.58 7.43 20.70
C GLU A 33 24.55 7.38 21.88
N ASN A 34 25.11 8.53 22.25
CA ASN A 34 26.03 8.61 23.37
C ASN A 34 25.29 8.90 24.68
N HIS A 35 25.44 8.02 25.67
CA HIS A 35 24.84 8.13 27.00
C HIS A 35 25.81 8.66 28.07
N GLY A 36 27.06 8.94 27.69
CA GLY A 36 28.12 9.33 28.62
C GLY A 36 29.00 10.44 28.10
N ALA A 37 30.28 10.42 28.47
CA ALA A 37 31.25 11.42 28.05
C ALA A 37 31.45 11.39 26.52
N GLY A 38 31.84 12.54 25.95
CA GLY A 38 32.12 12.64 24.52
C GLY A 38 33.20 11.65 24.06
N SER A 39 33.02 11.07 22.87
CA SER A 39 33.88 10.01 22.36
C SER A 39 34.17 10.18 20.88
N HIS A 40 35.40 9.88 20.49
CA HIS A 40 35.77 9.71 19.08
C HIS A 40 35.39 8.30 18.64
N VAL A 41 34.56 8.23 17.60
CA VAL A 41 34.12 6.98 16.98
C VAL A 41 34.71 6.89 15.59
N HIS A 42 35.29 5.74 15.28
CA HIS A 42 35.74 5.38 13.94
C HIS A 42 34.90 4.22 13.44
N LEU A 43 34.38 4.36 12.22
CA LEU A 43 33.61 3.35 11.53
C LEU A 43 34.39 2.89 10.31
N LYS A 44 34.42 1.58 10.09
CA LYS A 44 35.10 0.97 8.97
C LYS A 44 34.26 -0.13 8.36
N LEU A 45 34.11 -0.10 7.04
CA LEU A 45 33.54 -1.21 6.28
C LEU A 45 34.65 -2.17 5.86
N ASP A 46 34.32 -3.46 5.84
CA ASP A 46 35.15 -4.46 5.19
C ASP A 46 35.30 -4.20 3.67
N THR A 47 36.33 -4.78 3.08
CA THR A 47 36.62 -4.78 1.63
C THR A 47 35.44 -5.23 0.77
N SER A 48 34.62 -6.16 1.27
CA SER A 48 33.44 -6.66 0.57
C SER A 48 32.36 -5.58 0.47
N LEU A 49 32.11 -4.88 1.57
CA LEU A 49 31.12 -3.81 1.67
C LEU A 49 31.60 -2.50 1.06
N SER A 50 32.90 -2.19 1.07
CA SER A 50 33.43 -0.96 0.48
C SER A 50 33.21 -0.85 -1.04
N ARG A 51 32.97 -1.98 -1.71
CA ARG A 51 32.53 -2.03 -3.12
C ARG A 51 31.05 -1.68 -3.29
N ALA A 52 30.23 -2.01 -2.31
CA ALA A 52 28.76 -1.93 -2.36
C ALA A 52 28.20 -0.68 -1.65
N ALA A 53 28.94 -0.10 -0.71
CA ALA A 53 28.53 1.04 0.09
C ALA A 53 29.72 1.96 0.42
N ARG A 54 29.42 3.23 0.70
CA ARG A 54 30.38 4.21 1.20
C ARG A 54 29.83 4.91 2.43
N LEU A 55 30.69 5.10 3.43
CA LEU A 55 30.39 5.97 4.56
C LEU A 55 30.57 7.42 4.15
N ARG A 56 29.67 8.29 4.60
CA ARG A 56 29.82 9.73 4.44
C ARG A 56 30.92 10.31 5.32
N ASP A 57 31.07 9.75 6.51
CA ASP A 57 32.11 10.10 7.46
C ASP A 57 32.65 8.81 8.08
N ASP A 58 33.96 8.58 7.99
CA ASP A 58 34.63 7.43 8.61
C ASP A 58 34.96 7.67 10.09
N SER A 59 35.08 8.93 10.51
CA SER A 59 35.45 9.30 11.88
C SER A 59 34.70 10.54 12.34
N ARG A 60 34.09 10.47 13.52
CA ARG A 60 33.32 11.58 14.08
C ARG A 60 33.50 11.66 15.59
N TYR A 61 33.61 12.88 16.10
CA TYR A 61 33.46 13.15 17.52
C TYR A 61 31.98 13.29 17.86
N ILE A 62 31.53 12.50 18.84
CA ILE A 62 30.16 12.54 19.35
C ILE A 62 30.18 13.24 20.71
N ASP A 63 29.40 14.32 20.82
CA ASP A 63 29.24 15.05 22.08
C ASP A 63 28.59 14.18 23.17
N ALA A 64 28.71 14.62 24.42
CA ALA A 64 28.06 13.95 25.53
C ALA A 64 26.53 14.00 25.37
N GLU A 65 25.85 12.93 25.77
CA GLU A 65 24.39 12.85 25.83
C GLU A 65 23.68 13.25 24.51
N THR A 66 24.33 12.96 23.37
CA THR A 66 23.89 13.39 22.04
C THR A 66 23.77 12.21 21.09
N THR A 67 22.79 12.29 20.18
CA THR A 67 22.64 11.36 19.06
C THR A 67 23.19 11.98 17.78
N THR A 68 24.10 11.28 17.11
CA THR A 68 24.62 11.68 15.80
C THR A 68 24.34 10.60 14.77
N ARG A 69 24.01 11.00 13.55
CA ARG A 69 23.75 10.06 12.43
C ARG A 69 24.84 10.19 11.38
N ILE A 70 25.39 9.05 10.97
CA ILE A 70 26.36 8.95 9.88
C ILE A 70 25.70 8.20 8.74
N GLY A 71 25.55 8.85 7.59
CA GLY A 71 24.92 8.23 6.42
C GLY A 71 25.83 7.19 5.77
N VAL A 72 25.22 6.07 5.37
CA VAL A 72 25.82 5.03 4.55
C VAL A 72 25.11 5.02 3.20
N ASP A 73 25.83 5.47 2.17
CA ASP A 73 25.32 5.50 0.80
C ASP A 73 25.59 4.14 0.13
N THR A 74 24.53 3.46 -0.28
CA THR A 74 24.63 2.18 -1.01
C THR A 74 24.62 2.40 -2.51
N GLN A 75 25.46 1.67 -3.23
CA GLN A 75 25.47 1.65 -4.70
C GLN A 75 24.44 0.64 -5.23
N PRO A 76 23.86 0.87 -6.41
CA PRO A 76 22.98 -0.10 -7.05
C PRO A 76 23.75 -1.40 -7.33
N MET A 77 23.21 -2.52 -6.89
CA MET A 77 23.81 -3.85 -7.01
C MET A 77 22.74 -4.87 -7.42
N SER A 78 23.15 -5.93 -8.11
CA SER A 78 22.24 -7.00 -8.57
C SER A 78 22.17 -8.19 -7.61
N GLU A 79 23.21 -8.38 -6.79
CA GLU A 79 23.33 -9.47 -5.83
C GLU A 79 23.49 -8.91 -4.41
N PRO A 80 22.97 -9.59 -3.37
CA PRO A 80 23.15 -9.16 -2.00
C PRO A 80 24.61 -9.29 -1.57
N VAL A 81 25.11 -8.30 -0.84
CA VAL A 81 26.49 -8.28 -0.33
C VAL A 81 26.45 -8.36 1.19
N THR A 82 27.23 -9.28 1.75
CA THR A 82 27.41 -9.42 3.20
C THR A 82 28.85 -9.08 3.56
N GLY A 83 29.05 -8.41 4.69
CA GLY A 83 30.36 -8.15 5.25
C GLY A 83 30.25 -7.60 6.66
N GLU A 84 31.30 -6.92 7.13
CA GLU A 84 31.37 -6.44 8.51
C GLU A 84 31.51 -4.92 8.57
N LEU A 85 30.78 -4.31 9.50
CA LEU A 85 30.96 -2.94 9.95
C LEU A 85 31.66 -2.97 11.31
N THR A 86 32.89 -2.48 11.35
CA THR A 86 33.65 -2.32 12.59
C THR A 86 33.44 -0.92 13.15
N ILE A 87 33.08 -0.85 14.43
CA ILE A 87 32.86 0.39 15.18
C ILE A 87 33.88 0.40 16.32
N SER A 88 34.74 1.41 16.33
CA SER A 88 35.77 1.57 17.37
C SER A 88 35.58 2.89 18.10
N ALA A 89 35.64 2.86 19.43
CA ALA A 89 35.49 4.03 20.28
C ALA A 89 36.71 4.22 21.20
N GLY A 90 36.89 5.44 21.73
CA GLY A 90 37.93 5.72 22.72
C GLY A 90 39.35 5.47 22.19
N TYR A 91 39.62 5.86 20.94
CA TYR A 91 40.88 5.60 20.23
C TYR A 91 41.17 4.11 19.98
N GLY A 92 40.14 3.31 19.76
CA GLY A 92 40.28 1.87 19.48
C GLY A 92 40.49 1.03 20.73
N ALA A 93 40.25 1.59 21.92
CA ALA A 93 40.26 0.83 23.17
C ALA A 93 39.14 -0.21 23.20
N GLU A 94 37.98 0.13 22.64
CA GLU A 94 36.84 -0.77 22.49
C GLU A 94 36.48 -0.85 21.01
N THR A 95 36.15 -2.06 20.55
CA THR A 95 35.77 -2.33 19.18
C THR A 95 34.67 -3.36 19.14
N GLU A 96 33.64 -3.07 18.36
CA GLU A 96 32.51 -3.94 18.12
C GLU A 96 32.32 -4.14 16.62
N THR A 97 31.92 -5.34 16.25
CA THR A 97 31.71 -5.72 14.85
C THR A 97 30.25 -6.11 14.65
N VAL A 98 29.62 -5.49 13.65
CA VAL A 98 28.26 -5.77 13.23
C VAL A 98 28.29 -6.45 11.87
N GLU A 99 27.65 -7.60 11.74
CA GLU A 99 27.44 -8.23 10.44
C GLU A 99 26.42 -7.42 9.64
N LEU A 100 26.83 -6.87 8.50
CA LEU A 100 25.99 -6.05 7.65
C LEU A 100 25.68 -6.79 6.34
N ARG A 101 24.39 -6.93 6.05
CA ARG A 101 23.88 -7.47 4.78
C ARG A 101 23.14 -6.37 4.03
N ILE A 102 23.61 -6.04 2.84
CA ILE A 102 22.95 -5.09 1.95
C ILE A 102 22.22 -5.88 0.87
N GLU A 103 20.89 -5.77 0.86
CA GLU A 103 20.05 -6.33 -0.19
C GLU A 103 20.06 -5.39 -1.41
N PRO A 104 19.99 -5.94 -2.63
CA PRO A 104 19.83 -5.12 -3.82
C PRO A 104 18.56 -4.28 -3.69
N SER A 105 18.69 -2.97 -3.89
CA SER A 105 17.57 -2.06 -3.81
C SER A 105 16.47 -2.51 -4.78
N ARG A 106 15.33 -2.97 -4.24
CA ARG A 106 14.11 -3.25 -5.01
C ARG A 106 13.51 -1.92 -5.47
N ALA A 107 14.19 -1.20 -6.36
CA ALA A 107 13.69 0.03 -6.97
C ALA A 107 12.43 -0.18 -7.83
N GLY A 108 11.92 -1.42 -7.91
CA GLY A 108 10.66 -1.78 -8.57
C GLY A 108 9.45 -1.96 -7.65
N GLY A 109 9.55 -1.64 -6.35
CA GLY A 109 8.41 -1.71 -5.43
C GLY A 109 7.85 -3.13 -5.21
N TYR A 110 6.96 -3.27 -4.23
CA TYR A 110 6.05 -4.41 -4.17
C TYR A 110 4.97 -4.22 -5.25
N GLY A 111 5.36 -4.31 -6.52
CA GLY A 111 4.40 -4.41 -7.62
C GLY A 111 3.88 -5.84 -7.63
N ILE A 112 2.75 -6.09 -6.96
CA ILE A 112 1.93 -7.25 -7.34
C ILE A 112 1.56 -6.99 -8.80
N ASP A 113 1.99 -7.86 -9.71
CA ASP A 113 1.58 -7.84 -11.10
C ASP A 113 0.08 -8.19 -11.11
N VAL A 114 -0.77 -7.17 -10.98
CA VAL A 114 -2.21 -7.33 -11.08
C VAL A 114 -2.49 -7.49 -12.55
N ASP A 115 -2.68 -8.75 -12.96
CA ASP A 115 -3.12 -9.12 -14.29
C ASP A 115 -4.29 -8.20 -14.71
N GLU A 116 -4.11 -7.46 -15.81
CA GLU A 116 -5.06 -6.46 -16.30
C GLU A 116 -6.45 -7.07 -16.59
N THR A 117 -6.53 -8.39 -16.77
CA THR A 117 -7.79 -9.12 -16.92
C THR A 117 -8.68 -9.06 -15.67
N LEU A 118 -8.11 -8.79 -14.49
CA LEU A 118 -8.85 -8.60 -13.23
C LEU A 118 -9.36 -7.16 -13.05
N ALA A 119 -8.84 -6.20 -13.81
CA ALA A 119 -9.23 -4.79 -13.74
C ALA A 119 -10.44 -4.45 -14.63
N GLN A 120 -10.85 -5.37 -15.51
CA GLN A 120 -12.05 -5.18 -16.32
C GLN A 120 -13.29 -5.53 -15.47
N PRO A 121 -14.15 -4.55 -15.10
CA PRO A 121 -15.46 -4.89 -14.58
C PRO A 121 -16.18 -5.70 -15.65
N GLN A 122 -16.70 -6.88 -15.29
CA GLN A 122 -17.50 -7.68 -16.21
C GLN A 122 -18.63 -6.77 -16.71
N SER A 123 -18.59 -6.44 -18.00
CA SER A 123 -19.59 -5.63 -18.67
C SER A 123 -20.95 -6.17 -18.27
N ALA A 124 -21.72 -5.35 -17.56
CA ALA A 124 -23.10 -5.67 -17.23
C ALA A 124 -23.80 -6.03 -18.53
N GLU A 125 -24.10 -7.32 -18.69
CA GLU A 125 -24.94 -7.82 -19.76
C GLU A 125 -26.14 -6.89 -19.85
N SER A 126 -26.36 -6.38 -21.07
CA SER A 126 -27.38 -5.37 -21.30
C SER A 126 -28.70 -5.87 -20.70
N VAL A 127 -29.39 -5.04 -19.93
CA VAL A 127 -30.68 -5.42 -19.31
C VAL A 127 -31.68 -5.93 -20.37
N LEU A 128 -31.44 -5.58 -21.63
CA LEU A 128 -32.14 -6.00 -22.84
C LEU A 128 -31.89 -7.47 -23.23
N ASP A 129 -30.69 -8.02 -22.99
CA ASP A 129 -30.37 -9.44 -23.24
C ASP A 129 -31.05 -10.38 -22.23
N ARG A 130 -31.46 -9.85 -21.07
CA ARG A 130 -32.15 -10.63 -20.02
C ARG A 130 -33.68 -10.60 -20.16
N LEU A 131 -34.22 -9.85 -21.13
CA LEU A 131 -35.65 -9.80 -21.38
C LEU A 131 -36.03 -10.92 -22.34
N ASP A 132 -36.51 -12.03 -21.79
CA ASP A 132 -37.09 -13.12 -22.58
C ASP A 132 -38.25 -12.61 -23.45
N ALA A 133 -38.48 -13.28 -24.58
CA ALA A 133 -39.55 -12.93 -25.52
C ALA A 133 -40.95 -12.85 -24.85
N GLU A 134 -41.14 -13.62 -23.78
CA GLU A 134 -42.35 -13.61 -22.95
C GLU A 134 -42.50 -12.28 -22.18
N THR A 135 -41.43 -11.78 -21.57
CA THR A 135 -41.40 -10.49 -20.85
C THR A 135 -41.63 -9.32 -21.82
N ILE A 136 -41.05 -9.40 -23.02
CA ILE A 136 -41.28 -8.41 -24.08
C ILE A 136 -42.75 -8.42 -24.52
N GLY A 137 -43.35 -9.61 -24.66
CA GLY A 137 -44.77 -9.77 -24.95
C GLY A 137 -45.67 -9.17 -23.87
N LEU A 138 -45.36 -9.41 -22.60
CA LEU A 138 -46.09 -8.84 -21.46
C LEU A 138 -46.00 -7.31 -21.42
N LEU A 139 -44.81 -6.74 -21.65
CA LEU A 139 -44.62 -5.28 -21.67
C LEU A 139 -45.37 -4.63 -22.83
N ALA A 140 -45.36 -5.25 -24.01
CA ALA A 140 -46.11 -4.78 -25.17
C ALA A 140 -47.62 -4.79 -24.89
N LEU A 141 -48.12 -5.86 -24.25
CA LEU A 141 -49.52 -5.98 -23.88
C LEU A 141 -49.90 -4.93 -22.82
N ALA A 142 -49.06 -4.74 -21.79
CA ALA A 142 -49.28 -3.73 -20.75
C ALA A 142 -49.31 -2.32 -21.33
N ALA A 143 -48.38 -1.99 -22.23
CA ALA A 143 -48.34 -0.70 -22.93
C ALA A 143 -49.59 -0.48 -23.80
N LEU A 144 -50.02 -1.51 -24.55
CA LEU A 144 -51.24 -1.46 -25.34
C LEU A 144 -52.47 -1.21 -24.45
N THR A 145 -52.58 -1.96 -23.35
CA THR A 145 -53.69 -1.85 -22.40
C THR A 145 -53.75 -0.46 -21.79
N LEU A 146 -52.61 0.09 -21.37
CA LEU A 146 -52.50 1.46 -20.85
C LEU A 146 -52.92 2.50 -21.89
N THR A 147 -52.48 2.33 -23.14
CA THR A 147 -52.83 3.24 -24.24
C THR A 147 -54.33 3.24 -24.50
N VAL A 148 -54.96 2.07 -24.54
CA VAL A 148 -56.42 1.93 -24.69
C VAL A 148 -57.15 2.57 -23.50
N ALA A 149 -56.70 2.33 -22.27
CA ALA A 149 -57.30 2.91 -21.08
C ALA A 149 -57.26 4.45 -21.09
N VAL A 150 -56.11 5.04 -21.47
CA VAL A 150 -55.97 6.49 -21.62
C VAL A 150 -56.86 7.02 -22.73
N ALA A 151 -56.94 6.36 -23.89
CA ALA A 151 -57.81 6.77 -24.98
C ALA A 151 -59.29 6.77 -24.54
N VAL A 152 -59.74 5.71 -23.87
CA VAL A 152 -61.11 5.63 -23.35
C VAL A 152 -61.37 6.71 -22.30
N ALA A 153 -60.41 6.99 -21.41
CA ALA A 153 -60.52 8.08 -20.43
C ALA A 153 -60.68 9.46 -21.08
N VAL A 154 -59.95 9.72 -22.17
CA VAL A 154 -60.05 10.98 -22.92
C VAL A 154 -61.38 11.09 -23.67
N LEU A 155 -61.87 10.00 -24.29
CA LEU A 155 -63.11 10.03 -25.08
C LEU A 155 -64.39 10.16 -24.25
N VAL A 156 -64.44 9.63 -23.02
CA VAL A 156 -65.72 9.51 -22.29
C VAL A 156 -66.05 10.74 -21.43
N GLN A 157 -65.09 11.63 -21.13
CA GLN A 157 -65.28 12.89 -20.36
C GLN A 157 -66.26 12.80 -19.16
N SER A 158 -66.39 11.62 -18.56
CA SER A 158 -67.29 11.34 -17.42
C SER A 158 -66.45 10.74 -16.31
N GLY A 159 -66.52 11.29 -15.09
CA GLY A 159 -65.64 10.93 -13.97
C GLY A 159 -65.62 9.43 -13.63
N VAL A 160 -66.66 8.69 -14.00
CA VAL A 160 -66.74 7.22 -13.86
C VAL A 160 -65.67 6.49 -14.68
N VAL A 161 -65.32 6.99 -15.87
CA VAL A 161 -64.32 6.35 -16.73
C VAL A 161 -62.90 6.63 -16.28
N ILE A 162 -62.66 7.81 -15.70
CA ILE A 162 -61.36 8.12 -15.06
C ILE A 162 -61.15 7.16 -13.89
N ALA A 163 -62.18 6.90 -13.07
CA ALA A 163 -62.11 5.95 -11.97
C ALA A 163 -61.87 4.50 -12.46
N ALA A 164 -62.55 4.08 -13.52
CA ALA A 164 -62.35 2.75 -14.11
C ALA A 164 -60.97 2.57 -14.73
N ALA A 165 -60.46 3.58 -15.46
CA ALA A 165 -59.12 3.55 -16.04
C ALA A 165 -58.02 3.52 -14.95
N ALA A 166 -58.19 4.30 -13.88
CA ALA A 166 -57.29 4.28 -12.73
C ALA A 166 -57.28 2.90 -12.05
N PHE A 167 -58.45 2.25 -11.92
CA PHE A 167 -58.55 0.91 -11.36
C PHE A 167 -57.84 -0.14 -12.22
N VAL A 168 -58.02 -0.10 -13.55
CA VAL A 168 -57.32 -1.01 -14.48
C VAL A 168 -55.81 -0.79 -14.43
N ALA A 169 -55.36 0.47 -14.37
CA ALA A 169 -53.94 0.79 -14.22
C ALA A 169 -53.38 0.23 -12.90
N LEU A 170 -54.11 0.40 -11.79
CA LEU A 170 -53.73 -0.14 -10.48
C LEU A 170 -53.62 -1.67 -10.51
N VAL A 171 -54.62 -2.37 -11.05
CA VAL A 171 -54.61 -3.84 -11.15
C VAL A 171 -53.44 -4.32 -12.02
N THR A 172 -53.16 -3.63 -13.12
CA THR A 172 -52.03 -3.95 -14.00
C THR A 172 -50.70 -3.80 -13.26
N VAL A 173 -50.52 -2.70 -12.51
CA VAL A 173 -49.29 -2.46 -11.72
C VAL A 173 -49.14 -3.52 -10.63
N VAL A 174 -50.22 -3.84 -9.91
CA VAL A 174 -50.19 -4.87 -8.86
C VAL A 174 -49.89 -6.25 -9.44
N GLY A 175 -50.51 -6.61 -10.57
CA GLY A 175 -50.23 -7.87 -11.26
C GLY A 175 -48.78 -7.96 -11.72
N LEU A 176 -48.22 -6.88 -12.25
CA LEU A 176 -46.82 -6.81 -12.65
C LEU A 176 -45.88 -6.97 -11.45
N VAL A 177 -46.18 -6.32 -10.32
CA VAL A 177 -45.40 -6.46 -9.08
C VAL A 177 -45.44 -7.89 -8.58
N LEU A 178 -46.61 -8.53 -8.55
CA LEU A 178 -46.77 -9.91 -8.12
C LEU A 178 -46.10 -10.92 -9.06
N ALA A 179 -46.01 -10.62 -10.35
CA ALA A 179 -45.31 -11.48 -11.32
C ALA A 179 -43.77 -11.36 -11.20
N LEU A 180 -43.26 -10.26 -10.63
CA LEU A 180 -41.84 -9.98 -10.47
C LEU A 180 -41.29 -10.37 -9.07
N THR A 181 -42.15 -10.73 -8.12
CA THR A 181 -41.81 -11.21 -6.77
C THR A 181 -41.95 -12.71 -6.65
#